data_AF-A0AAD2G9X3-F1
#
_entry.id   AF-A0AAD2G9X3-F1
#
_cell.length_a   1.000
_cell.length_b   1.000
_cell.length_c   1.000
_cell.angle_alpha   90.00
_cell.angle_beta   90.00
_cell.angle_gamma   90.00
#
_symmetry.space_group_name_H-M   'P 1'
#
loop_
_entity.id
_entity.type
_entity.pdbx_description
1 polymer ?
#
loop_
_entity_poly.entity_id
_entity_poly.type
_entity_poly.pdbx_seq_one_letter_code
_entity_poly.pdbx_strand_id
1 'polypeptide(L)'
;MTRRRRQQQLLSTQRYHPSSMPLLLSQNGSNNESSSSSDSSSSSSSSSSNDEEMSCFGDSSVMIPDLDWRVQKLRLEEENKKRFLRAGPRFLPYEEAMKWVQAWGKRWESQEDWQDWIMMGEKRNSYIPSRPDEYYTRTGDWISWEHFLGLQ
;
A
#
# COMPACT_ATOMS: atom_id res chain seq x y z
N MET A 1 31.30 6.71 61.72
CA MET A 1 29.97 7.33 61.87
C MET A 1 29.06 6.81 60.77
N THR A 2 27.94 6.27 61.19
CA THR A 2 26.87 5.59 60.45
C THR A 2 26.07 6.51 59.51
N ARG A 3 25.49 5.92 58.45
CA ARG A 3 24.17 6.21 57.80
C ARG A 3 24.32 6.33 56.26
N ARG A 4 23.38 5.89 55.42
CA ARG A 4 22.20 5.03 55.52
C ARG A 4 21.83 4.74 54.06
N ARG A 5 21.73 3.45 53.74
CA ARG A 5 20.82 2.81 52.79
C ARG A 5 19.67 3.73 52.31
N ARG A 6 19.56 3.95 50.99
CA ARG A 6 18.27 4.22 50.35
C ARG A 6 18.19 3.44 49.04
N GLN A 7 17.57 2.27 49.14
CA GLN A 7 16.95 1.60 48.00
C GLN A 7 15.96 2.59 47.36
N GLN A 8 16.07 2.80 46.06
CA GLN A 8 14.93 3.25 45.27
C GLN A 8 14.53 2.09 44.37
N GLN A 9 13.25 1.74 44.49
CA GLN A 9 12.62 0.60 43.87
C GLN A 9 12.45 0.87 42.37
N LEU A 10 12.80 -0.13 41.57
CA LEU A 10 12.52 -0.19 40.15
C LEU A 10 11.02 -0.48 39.98
N LEU A 11 10.25 0.52 39.59
CA LEU A 11 8.92 0.30 39.01
C LEU A 11 9.13 -0.12 37.56
N SER A 12 9.12 -1.42 37.30
CA SER A 12 9.04 -1.97 35.96
C SER A 12 7.63 -1.72 35.42
N THR A 13 7.44 -0.63 34.69
CA THR A 13 6.27 -0.46 33.84
C THR A 13 6.30 -1.56 32.79
N GLN A 14 5.46 -2.58 32.95
CA GLN A 14 5.15 -3.53 31.89
C GLN A 14 4.64 -2.74 30.68
N ARG A 15 5.47 -2.64 29.64
CA ARG A 15 4.99 -2.25 28.32
C ARG A 15 4.27 -3.45 27.74
N TYR A 16 3.01 -3.26 27.39
CA TYR A 16 2.23 -4.18 26.59
C TYR A 16 3.01 -4.54 25.32
N HIS A 17 3.34 -5.82 25.17
CA HIS A 17 3.85 -6.40 23.93
C HIS A 17 2.65 -6.86 23.08
N PRO A 18 2.37 -6.25 21.92
CA PRO A 18 1.46 -6.84 20.94
C PRO A 18 2.20 -7.94 20.18
N SER A 19 2.36 -9.12 20.79
CA SER A 19 2.71 -10.35 20.09
C SER A 19 1.81 -11.47 20.57
N SER A 20 0.60 -11.50 20.04
CA SER A 20 -0.24 -12.70 20.02
C SER A 20 -1.28 -12.58 18.89
N MET A 21 -0.79 -12.57 17.64
CA MET A 21 -1.63 -12.85 16.48
C MET A 21 -1.53 -14.36 16.21
N PRO A 22 -2.64 -15.12 16.24
CA PRO A 22 -2.63 -16.53 15.87
C PRO A 22 -2.36 -16.70 14.36
N LEU A 23 -1.36 -17.52 14.03
CA LEU A 23 -1.08 -18.02 12.69
C LEU A 23 -2.26 -18.89 12.22
N LEU A 24 -3.07 -18.39 11.28
CA LEU A 24 -3.96 -19.25 10.50
C LEU A 24 -3.15 -19.86 9.35
N LEU A 25 -2.79 -21.12 9.55
CA LEU A 25 -2.36 -22.03 8.50
C LEU A 25 -3.60 -22.41 7.67
N SER A 26 -3.65 -22.02 6.40
CA SER A 26 -4.63 -22.57 5.45
C SER A 26 -3.88 -23.17 4.27
N GLN A 27 -3.72 -24.48 4.32
CA GLN A 27 -3.56 -25.32 3.14
C GLN A 27 -4.95 -25.54 2.55
N ASN A 28 -5.08 -25.41 1.23
CA ASN A 28 -6.03 -26.08 0.33
C ASN A 28 -5.42 -25.90 -1.08
N GLY A 29 -5.01 -26.91 -1.84
CA GLY A 29 -5.65 -28.22 -1.99
C GLY A 29 -6.56 -28.13 -3.22
N SER A 30 -6.07 -28.64 -4.35
CA SER A 30 -6.71 -28.73 -5.67
C SER A 30 -8.11 -29.35 -5.67
N ASN A 31 -8.79 -29.23 -6.84
CA ASN A 31 -10.00 -29.92 -7.31
C ASN A 31 -11.28 -29.06 -7.17
N ASN A 32 -12.23 -28.94 -8.11
CA ASN A 32 -12.49 -29.55 -9.41
C ASN A 32 -13.73 -28.80 -10.02
N GLU A 33 -14.07 -29.10 -11.29
CA GLU A 33 -15.43 -29.04 -11.88
C GLU A 33 -15.96 -27.72 -12.50
N SER A 34 -15.81 -27.65 -13.83
CA SER A 34 -16.87 -27.57 -14.83
C SER A 34 -18.28 -27.10 -14.43
N SER A 35 -18.76 -26.03 -15.07
CA SER A 35 -20.18 -25.79 -15.44
C SER A 35 -20.20 -24.57 -16.37
N SER A 36 -20.31 -24.68 -17.69
CA SER A 36 -21.46 -25.00 -18.55
C SER A 36 -22.69 -24.10 -18.34
N SER A 37 -23.12 -23.47 -19.44
CA SER A 37 -24.43 -22.84 -19.70
C SER A 37 -24.74 -21.59 -18.86
N SER A 38 -25.29 -20.49 -19.37
CA SER A 38 -26.22 -20.28 -20.48
C SER A 38 -26.36 -18.78 -20.72
N ASP A 39 -26.35 -18.33 -21.98
CA ASP A 39 -27.01 -17.08 -22.35
C ASP A 39 -28.12 -17.43 -23.35
N SER A 40 -29.36 -17.36 -22.87
CA SER A 40 -30.56 -17.60 -23.67
C SER A 40 -31.40 -16.33 -23.61
N SER A 41 -31.53 -15.73 -24.77
CA SER A 41 -32.39 -14.63 -25.17
C SER A 41 -33.76 -14.63 -24.47
N SER A 42 -34.07 -13.52 -23.79
CA SER A 42 -35.38 -13.23 -23.24
C SER A 42 -36.26 -12.52 -24.28
N SER A 43 -37.25 -13.24 -24.80
CA SER A 43 -38.41 -12.63 -25.45
C SER A 43 -39.63 -13.53 -25.25
N SER A 44 -40.53 -13.14 -24.34
CA SER A 44 -41.97 -13.35 -24.52
C SER A 44 -42.74 -12.59 -23.45
N SER A 45 -43.57 -11.70 -23.96
CA SER A 45 -44.75 -11.12 -23.35
C SER A 45 -45.73 -12.19 -22.85
N SER A 46 -46.28 -12.01 -21.66
CA SER A 46 -47.61 -12.51 -21.33
C SER A 46 -48.28 -11.63 -20.29
N SER A 47 -49.40 -11.07 -20.71
CA SER A 47 -50.38 -10.33 -19.94
C SER A 47 -50.95 -11.15 -18.78
N SER A 48 -51.09 -10.54 -17.60
CA SER A 48 -52.04 -10.99 -16.58
C SER A 48 -52.47 -9.80 -15.71
N SER A 49 -53.69 -9.34 -15.94
CA SER A 49 -54.50 -8.65 -14.93
C SER A 49 -54.83 -9.66 -13.82
N ASN A 50 -54.66 -9.25 -12.56
CA ASN A 50 -55.54 -9.56 -11.43
C ASN A 50 -55.05 -8.76 -10.22
N ASP A 51 -55.83 -7.75 -9.87
CA ASP A 51 -55.78 -7.02 -8.61
C ASP A 51 -56.14 -7.96 -7.47
N GLU A 52 -55.23 -8.20 -6.52
CA GLU A 52 -55.57 -8.62 -5.17
C GLU A 52 -54.50 -8.06 -4.21
N GLU A 53 -54.96 -7.16 -3.34
CA GLU A 53 -54.14 -6.49 -2.34
C GLU A 53 -53.62 -7.46 -1.28
N MET A 54 -52.29 -7.52 -1.13
CA MET A 54 -51.62 -8.18 -0.01
C MET A 54 -50.85 -7.15 0.83
N SER A 55 -51.61 -6.45 1.66
CA SER A 55 -51.32 -6.06 3.05
C SER A 55 -49.85 -6.02 3.54
N CYS A 56 -49.44 -4.80 3.89
CA CYS A 56 -48.78 -4.40 5.16
C CYS A 56 -47.35 -4.85 5.52
N PHE A 57 -46.44 -5.05 4.56
CA PHE A 57 -45.02 -4.94 4.93
C PHE A 57 -44.66 -3.47 5.10
N GLY A 58 -44.83 -3.01 6.33
CA GLY A 58 -44.46 -1.68 6.76
C GLY A 58 -43.10 -1.30 6.21
N ASP A 59 -43.04 -0.07 5.72
CA ASP A 59 -41.84 0.71 5.44
C ASP A 59 -40.99 0.81 6.72
N SER A 60 -40.40 -0.32 7.08
CA SER A 60 -39.27 -0.41 7.97
C SER A 60 -38.05 -0.34 7.06
N SER A 61 -37.94 0.79 6.37
CA SER A 61 -36.65 1.41 6.12
C SER A 61 -36.02 1.61 7.50
N VAL A 62 -35.52 0.51 8.07
CA VAL A 62 -34.58 0.56 9.17
C VAL A 62 -33.35 1.17 8.52
N MET A 63 -33.35 2.50 8.43
CA MET A 63 -32.15 3.29 8.36
C MET A 63 -31.42 2.98 9.66
N ILE A 64 -30.77 1.82 9.73
CA ILE A 64 -29.93 1.42 10.84
C ILE A 64 -28.85 2.51 10.86
N PRO A 65 -28.86 3.45 11.82
CA PRO A 65 -27.88 4.55 11.84
C PRO A 65 -26.46 3.99 12.01
N ASP A 66 -26.37 2.77 12.55
CA ASP A 66 -25.16 1.95 12.69
C ASP A 66 -24.63 1.37 11.35
N LEU A 67 -25.43 1.34 10.28
CA LEU A 67 -24.95 0.96 8.94
C LEU A 67 -24.27 2.13 8.22
N ASP A 68 -24.69 3.37 8.49
CA ASP A 68 -24.17 4.55 7.81
C ASP A 68 -22.67 4.75 8.11
N TRP A 69 -22.25 4.60 9.37
CA TRP A 69 -20.81 4.72 9.70
C TRP A 69 -19.97 3.60 9.08
N ARG A 70 -20.51 2.37 8.92
CA ARG A 70 -19.79 1.26 8.28
C ARG A 70 -19.60 1.52 6.80
N VAL A 71 -20.64 2.02 6.13
CA VAL A 71 -20.60 2.40 4.72
C VAL A 71 -19.66 3.58 4.51
N GLN A 72 -19.73 4.61 5.37
CA GLN A 72 -18.81 5.75 5.31
C GLN A 72 -17.36 5.33 5.56
N LYS A 73 -17.11 4.46 6.55
CA LYS A 73 -15.78 3.89 6.82
C LYS A 73 -15.25 3.12 5.61
N LEU A 74 -16.04 2.24 5.00
CA LEU A 74 -15.65 1.49 3.81
C LEU A 74 -15.31 2.43 2.64
N ARG A 75 -16.14 3.45 2.39
CA ARG A 75 -15.87 4.47 1.36
C ARG A 75 -14.55 5.19 1.64
N LEU A 76 -14.31 5.63 2.87
CA LEU A 76 -13.06 6.30 3.25
C LEU A 76 -11.84 5.38 3.08
N GLU A 77 -11.95 4.11 3.45
CA GLU A 77 -10.88 3.13 3.26
C GLU A 77 -10.58 2.89 1.78
N GLU A 78 -11.61 2.74 0.95
CA GLU A 78 -11.45 2.62 -0.49
C GLU A 78 -10.84 3.87 -1.11
N GLU A 79 -11.32 5.06 -0.73
CA GLU A 79 -10.77 6.32 -1.20
C GLU A 79 -9.31 6.48 -0.77
N ASN A 80 -8.97 6.13 0.47
CA ASN A 80 -7.60 6.21 0.96
C ASN A 80 -6.69 5.22 0.22
N LYS A 81 -7.14 3.98 0.00
CA LYS A 81 -6.44 3.00 -0.84
C LYS A 81 -6.24 3.51 -2.26
N LYS A 82 -7.29 4.07 -2.88
CA LYS A 82 -7.22 4.67 -4.22
C LYS A 82 -6.24 5.83 -4.26
N ARG A 83 -6.24 6.72 -3.25
CA ARG A 83 -5.29 7.84 -3.14
C ARG A 83 -3.86 7.35 -3.01
N PHE A 84 -3.62 6.34 -2.20
CA PHE A 84 -2.30 5.74 -2.04
C PHE A 84 -1.80 5.11 -3.36
N LEU A 85 -2.65 4.36 -4.07
CA LEU A 85 -2.30 3.77 -5.37
C LEU A 85 -2.12 4.80 -6.49
N ARG A 86 -2.84 5.93 -6.42
CA ARG A 86 -2.69 7.05 -7.37
C ARG A 86 -1.48 7.93 -7.05
N ALA A 87 -0.96 7.89 -5.82
CA ALA A 87 0.24 8.63 -5.46
C ALA A 87 1.44 8.02 -6.19
N GLY A 88 2.10 8.83 -7.03
CA GLY A 88 3.33 8.42 -7.68
C GLY A 88 4.47 8.21 -6.65
N PRO A 89 5.57 7.56 -7.07
CA PRO A 89 6.75 7.39 -6.22
C PRO A 89 7.26 8.73 -5.70
N ARG A 90 7.62 8.77 -4.41
CA ARG A 90 8.30 9.92 -3.79
C ARG A 90 9.79 9.62 -3.77
N PHE A 91 10.54 10.36 -4.56
CA PHE A 91 11.99 10.24 -4.64
C PHE A 91 12.68 11.13 -3.60
N LEU A 92 13.90 10.78 -3.25
CA LEU A 92 14.75 11.58 -2.35
C LEU A 92 15.18 12.88 -3.05
N PRO A 93 15.48 13.94 -2.27
CA PRO A 93 16.13 15.14 -2.82
C PRO A 93 17.52 14.79 -3.37
N TYR A 94 18.02 15.62 -4.30
CA TYR A 94 19.24 15.35 -5.06
C TYR A 94 20.44 15.01 -4.17
N GLU A 95 20.68 15.81 -3.12
CA GLU A 95 21.81 15.61 -2.22
C GLU A 95 21.78 14.27 -1.49
N GLU A 96 20.59 13.83 -1.05
CA GLU A 96 20.43 12.57 -0.33
C GLU A 96 20.57 11.38 -1.28
N ALA A 97 20.04 11.49 -2.49
CA ALA A 97 20.22 10.48 -3.54
C ALA A 97 21.70 10.34 -3.92
N MET A 98 22.41 11.45 -4.10
CA MET A 98 23.84 11.46 -4.40
C MET A 98 24.66 10.82 -3.26
N LYS A 99 24.43 11.22 -2.00
CA LYS A 99 25.10 10.61 -0.84
C LYS A 99 24.87 9.11 -0.78
N TRP A 100 23.66 8.66 -1.09
CA TRP A 100 23.36 7.23 -1.16
C TRP A 100 24.17 6.54 -2.25
N VAL A 101 24.23 7.08 -3.47
CA VAL A 101 24.98 6.48 -4.58
C VAL A 101 26.47 6.42 -4.26
N GLN A 102 27.03 7.51 -3.72
CA GLN A 102 28.45 7.58 -3.35
C GLN A 102 28.82 6.64 -2.20
N ALA A 103 27.89 6.38 -1.26
CA ALA A 103 28.11 5.46 -0.14
C ALA A 103 28.34 4.00 -0.59
N TRP A 104 27.96 3.63 -1.81
CA TRP A 104 28.23 2.31 -2.38
C TRP A 104 29.67 2.13 -2.90
N GLY A 105 30.54 3.13 -2.73
CA GLY A 105 31.97 2.99 -2.99
C GLY A 105 32.33 2.93 -4.47
N LYS A 106 31.80 3.85 -5.28
CA LYS A 106 32.08 3.97 -6.73
C LYS A 106 31.83 2.68 -7.52
N ARG A 107 30.65 2.09 -7.32
CA ARG A 107 30.23 0.90 -8.06
C ARG A 107 29.98 1.16 -9.55
N TRP A 108 29.71 2.42 -9.92
CA TRP A 108 29.38 2.84 -11.27
C TRP A 108 30.33 3.96 -11.68
N GLU A 109 30.94 3.82 -12.85
CA GLU A 109 31.91 4.77 -13.39
C GLU A 109 31.32 5.55 -14.57
N SER A 110 30.26 5.03 -15.17
CA SER A 110 29.55 5.67 -16.28
C SER A 110 28.03 5.66 -16.08
N GLN A 111 27.37 6.53 -16.84
CA GLN A 111 25.92 6.48 -17.01
C GLN A 111 25.45 5.12 -17.56
N GLU A 112 26.24 4.49 -18.42
CA GLU A 112 25.91 3.18 -19.00
C GLU A 112 25.86 2.09 -17.92
N ASP A 113 26.86 2.03 -17.04
CA ASP A 113 26.87 1.08 -15.90
C ASP A 113 25.65 1.26 -15.00
N TRP A 114 25.23 2.51 -14.80
CA TRP A 114 24.03 2.82 -14.04
C TRP A 114 22.78 2.27 -14.74
N GLN A 115 22.64 2.49 -16.05
CA GLN A 115 21.51 2.00 -16.83
C GLN A 115 21.46 0.47 -16.86
N ASP A 116 22.60 -0.19 -17.04
CA ASP A 116 22.69 -1.65 -17.00
C ASP A 116 22.29 -2.19 -15.63
N TRP A 117 22.70 -1.53 -14.55
CA TRP A 117 22.27 -1.90 -13.21
C TRP A 117 20.76 -1.73 -12.99
N ILE A 118 20.17 -0.66 -13.51
CA ILE A 118 18.72 -0.46 -13.49
C ILE A 118 18.01 -1.56 -14.29
N MET A 119 18.55 -1.96 -15.43
CA MET A 119 18.00 -3.00 -16.30
C MET A 119 18.07 -4.39 -15.68
N MET A 120 19.16 -4.69 -14.96
CA MET A 120 19.32 -5.94 -14.21
C MET A 120 18.28 -6.10 -13.08
N GLY A 121 17.63 -5.02 -12.64
CA GLY A 121 16.49 -5.07 -11.72
C GLY A 121 16.81 -5.51 -10.28
N GLU A 122 18.08 -5.79 -9.97
CA GLU A 122 18.50 -6.32 -8.68
C GLU A 122 18.58 -5.19 -7.62
N LYS A 123 17.81 -5.36 -6.53
CA LYS A 123 17.94 -4.61 -5.25
C LYS A 123 17.98 -3.07 -5.38
N ARG A 124 17.12 -2.51 -6.25
CA ARG A 124 16.98 -1.06 -6.43
C ARG A 124 16.32 -0.41 -5.22
N ASN A 125 16.89 0.69 -4.72
CA ASN A 125 16.22 1.54 -3.76
C ASN A 125 15.04 2.26 -4.42
N SER A 126 13.81 2.01 -3.93
CA SER A 126 12.58 2.61 -4.47
C SER A 126 12.57 4.14 -4.42
N TYR A 127 13.38 4.73 -3.53
CA TYR A 127 13.46 6.18 -3.35
C TYR A 127 14.40 6.88 -4.33
N ILE A 128 15.14 6.14 -5.15
CA ILE A 128 16.04 6.72 -6.15
C ILE A 128 15.38 6.58 -7.54
N PRO A 129 15.29 7.67 -8.31
CA PRO A 129 14.75 7.62 -9.65
C PRO A 129 15.67 6.78 -10.56
N SER A 130 15.08 5.97 -11.44
CA SER A 130 15.86 5.20 -12.43
C SER A 130 16.63 6.11 -13.39
N ARG A 131 16.04 7.28 -13.69
CA ARG A 131 16.58 8.33 -14.56
C ARG A 131 16.76 9.61 -13.74
N PRO A 132 17.84 9.71 -12.95
CA PRO A 132 18.08 10.86 -12.09
C PRO A 132 18.30 12.14 -12.89
N ASP A 133 18.92 12.02 -14.06
CA ASP A 133 19.06 13.08 -15.05
C ASP A 133 17.72 13.75 -15.38
N GLU A 134 16.72 12.99 -15.82
CA GLU A 134 15.41 13.56 -16.17
C GLU A 134 14.66 14.08 -14.95
N TYR A 135 14.70 13.35 -13.83
CA TYR A 135 13.95 13.70 -12.63
C TYR A 135 14.46 15.00 -12.00
N TYR A 136 15.77 15.10 -11.77
CA TYR A 136 16.37 16.27 -11.13
C TYR A 136 16.55 17.45 -12.09
N THR A 137 16.62 17.22 -13.40
CA THR A 137 16.58 18.32 -14.38
C THR A 137 15.24 19.05 -14.30
N ARG A 138 14.14 18.32 -14.13
CA ARG A 138 12.81 18.93 -13.96
C ARG A 138 12.68 19.73 -12.66
N THR A 139 13.37 19.31 -11.60
CA THR A 139 13.39 20.01 -10.31
C THR A 139 14.37 21.19 -10.30
N GLY A 140 15.37 21.19 -11.20
CA GLY A 140 16.41 22.21 -11.28
C GLY A 140 17.65 21.92 -10.43
N ASP A 141 17.74 20.73 -9.83
CA ASP A 141 18.84 20.34 -8.92
C ASP A 141 19.95 19.55 -9.63
N TRP A 142 19.78 19.24 -10.92
CA TRP A 142 20.73 18.41 -11.67
C TRP A 142 21.99 19.17 -12.06
N ILE A 143 23.15 18.57 -11.79
CA ILE A 143 24.47 19.13 -12.11
C ILE A 143 25.10 18.36 -13.27
N SER A 144 25.52 17.12 -13.01
CA SER A 144 26.09 16.22 -14.01
C SER A 144 26.08 14.78 -13.50
N TRP A 145 26.32 13.83 -14.40
CA TRP A 145 26.53 12.43 -14.02
C TRP A 145 27.77 12.24 -13.15
N GLU A 146 28.87 12.93 -13.48
CA GLU A 146 30.12 12.88 -12.71
C GLU A 146 29.92 13.29 -11.26
N HIS A 147 29.18 14.39 -11.03
CA HIS A 147 28.86 14.85 -9.69
C HIS A 147 27.95 13.87 -8.94
N PHE A 148 26.92 13.34 -9.61
CA PHE A 148 25.99 12.37 -9.03
C PHE A 148 26.67 11.05 -8.64
N LEU A 149 27.60 10.56 -9.46
CA LEU A 149 28.36 9.32 -9.21
C LEU A 149 29.57 9.52 -8.28
N GLY A 150 30.00 10.76 -8.03
CA GLY A 150 31.18 11.07 -7.21
C GLY A 150 32.50 10.83 -7.93
N LEU A 151 32.55 11.14 -9.23
CA LEU A 151 33.74 11.01 -10.09
C LEU A 151 34.57 12.30 -10.18
N GLN A 152 34.13 13.37 -9.50
CA GLN A 152 34.78 14.67 -9.42
C GLN A 152 35.84 14.74 -8.31
#